data_AF-A0A2G3AMC7-F1
#
_entry.id   AF-A0A2G3AMC7-F1
#
_cell.length_a   1.000
_cell.length_b   1.000
_cell.length_c   1.000
_cell.angle_alpha   90.00
_cell.angle_beta   90.00
_cell.angle_gamma   90.00
#
_symmetry.space_group_name_H-M   'P 1'
#
loop_
_entity.id
_entity.type
_entity.pdbx_description
1 polymer ?
#
loop_
_entity_poly.entity_id
_entity_poly.type
_entity_poly.pdbx_seq_one_letter_code
_entity_poly.pdbx_strand_id
1 'polypeptide(L)'
;MEHHLRSNLQTDETNNAKALLQALSLITNPSTSDSTLSSVAETLITSLKTPNPNLRFLHHHILRLLFLLSDRRRYNNNRISAAVREFTLSTRSTRSLIDALACDDNVYDESTFLSLVFQPCISSRNWLLLNVSKFEIRPSVLLTVLLGFTKDPYPYIRDVALNGLADLCKCIVVEDESLIDGCYFRAVELLFDSEDSVRCSAVRVVRFPNVEYVFVYMLMYVLFVYQ
;
A
#
# COMPACT_ATOMS: atom_id res chain seq x y z
N MET A 1 27.27 -2.28 23.07
CA MET A 1 26.12 -1.53 22.51
C MET A 1 25.13 -2.48 21.82
N GLU A 2 25.60 -3.35 20.92
CA GLU A 2 24.81 -4.45 20.32
C GLU A 2 24.10 -5.32 21.35
N HIS A 3 24.83 -5.69 22.42
CA HIS A 3 24.30 -6.49 23.52
C HIS A 3 23.16 -5.81 24.29
N HIS A 4 23.14 -4.48 24.34
CA HIS A 4 22.07 -3.71 24.98
C HIS A 4 20.86 -3.53 24.07
N LEU A 5 21.06 -3.27 22.77
CA LEU A 5 19.98 -3.21 21.79
C LEU A 5 19.24 -4.56 21.71
N ARG A 6 20.00 -5.66 21.67
CA ARG A 6 19.46 -7.02 21.64
C ARG A 6 18.79 -7.43 22.95
N SER A 7 19.34 -7.07 24.12
CA SER A 7 18.68 -7.37 25.41
C SER A 7 17.41 -6.54 25.63
N ASN A 8 17.40 -5.28 25.16
CA ASN A 8 16.26 -4.39 25.32
C ASN A 8 15.10 -4.75 24.37
N LEU A 9 15.39 -5.34 23.21
CA LEU A 9 14.40 -5.93 22.30
C LEU A 9 13.86 -7.30 22.78
N GLN A 10 14.29 -7.80 23.93
CA GLN A 10 13.88 -9.09 24.50
C GLN A 10 13.21 -8.95 25.89
N THR A 11 13.08 -7.74 26.41
CA THR A 11 12.53 -7.44 27.76
C THR A 11 11.30 -6.52 27.65
N ASP A 12 10.73 -6.12 28.79
CA ASP A 12 9.49 -5.31 28.95
C ASP A 12 9.22 -4.25 27.87
N GLU A 13 7.94 -3.94 27.63
CA GLU A 13 7.46 -3.00 26.59
C GLU A 13 8.19 -1.64 26.57
N THR A 14 8.50 -1.08 27.75
CA THR A 14 9.24 0.18 27.90
C THR A 14 10.68 0.09 27.39
N ASN A 15 11.34 -1.06 27.54
CA ASN A 15 12.69 -1.28 27.02
C ASN A 15 12.69 -1.43 25.49
N ASN A 16 11.64 -2.03 24.93
CA ASN A 16 11.48 -2.16 23.48
C ASN A 16 11.35 -0.79 22.79
N ALA A 17 10.52 0.11 23.32
CA ALA A 17 10.37 1.45 22.78
C ALA A 17 11.69 2.24 22.81
N LYS A 18 12.42 2.15 23.92
CA LYS A 18 13.75 2.78 24.06
C LYS A 18 14.76 2.21 23.07
N ALA A 19 14.76 0.90 22.83
CA ALA A 19 15.63 0.26 21.86
C ALA A 19 15.33 0.72 20.43
N LEU A 20 14.06 0.83 20.06
CA LEU A 20 13.66 1.33 18.73
C LEU A 20 14.05 2.80 18.53
N LEU A 21 13.88 3.65 19.55
CA LEU A 21 14.32 5.05 19.49
C LEU A 21 15.84 5.18 19.39
N GLN A 22 16.59 4.31 20.07
CA GLN A 22 18.04 4.23 19.93
C GLN A 22 18.46 3.76 18.53
N ALA A 23 17.79 2.76 17.96
CA ALA A 23 18.06 2.34 16.59
C ALA A 23 17.77 3.48 15.61
N LEU A 24 16.64 4.19 15.77
CA LEU A 24 16.28 5.33 14.94
C LEU A 24 17.32 6.45 15.02
N SER A 25 17.81 6.80 16.22
CA SER A 25 18.82 7.85 16.37
C SER A 25 20.15 7.48 15.71
N LEU A 26 20.55 6.21 15.79
CA LEU A 26 21.74 5.70 15.09
C LEU A 26 21.57 5.74 13.57
N ILE A 27 20.42 5.32 13.05
CA ILE A 27 20.13 5.28 11.61
C ILE A 27 20.09 6.69 11.01
N THR A 28 19.48 7.64 11.74
CA THR A 28 19.29 9.01 11.25
C THR A 28 20.54 9.86 11.36
N ASN A 29 21.43 9.59 12.32
CA ASN A 29 22.66 10.36 12.50
C ASN A 29 23.65 10.16 11.32
N PRO A 30 24.05 11.23 10.60
CA PRO A 30 24.97 11.15 9.46
C PRO A 30 26.38 10.68 9.82
N SER A 31 26.79 10.86 11.09
CA SER A 31 28.13 10.50 11.58
C SER A 31 28.22 9.06 12.09
N THR A 32 27.13 8.30 12.08
CA THR A 32 27.13 6.88 12.50
C THR A 32 28.00 6.06 11.55
N SER A 33 28.92 5.27 12.10
CA SER A 33 29.81 4.42 11.30
C SER A 33 29.05 3.30 10.58
N ASP A 34 29.56 2.89 9.42
CA ASP A 34 28.98 1.79 8.65
C ASP A 34 28.93 0.49 9.47
N SER A 35 29.97 0.19 10.27
CA SER A 35 29.98 -0.96 11.18
C SER A 35 28.84 -0.94 12.20
N THR A 36 28.49 0.23 12.72
CA THR A 36 27.38 0.37 13.67
C THR A 36 26.05 0.15 12.95
N LEU A 37 25.87 0.73 11.77
CA LEU A 37 24.65 0.53 10.96
C LEU A 37 24.48 -0.95 10.57
N SER A 38 25.58 -1.62 10.22
CA SER A 38 25.63 -3.07 9.97
C SER A 38 25.04 -3.87 11.13
N SER A 39 25.52 -3.56 12.33
CA SER A 39 25.14 -4.25 13.55
C SER A 39 23.68 -3.99 13.94
N VAL A 40 23.22 -2.75 13.76
CA VAL A 40 21.81 -2.38 13.94
C VAL A 40 20.94 -3.18 12.97
N ALA A 41 21.32 -3.25 11.69
CA ALA A 41 20.60 -4.03 10.68
C ALA A 41 20.50 -5.52 11.07
N GLU A 42 21.62 -6.16 11.45
CA GLU A 42 21.62 -7.56 11.88
C GLU A 42 20.77 -7.80 13.12
N THR A 43 20.78 -6.86 14.07
CA THR A 43 19.95 -6.94 15.27
C THR A 43 18.47 -6.87 14.90
N LEU A 44 18.09 -5.91 14.06
CA LEU A 44 16.71 -5.73 13.57
C LEU A 44 16.24 -6.95 12.76
N ILE A 45 17.07 -7.48 11.87
CA ILE A 45 16.80 -8.70 11.09
C ILE A 45 16.58 -9.89 12.03
N THR A 46 17.45 -10.06 13.02
CA THR A 46 17.33 -11.15 14.00
C THR A 46 16.03 -11.03 14.79
N SER A 47 15.68 -9.82 15.25
CA SER A 47 14.43 -9.57 15.96
C SER A 47 13.20 -9.83 15.09
N LEU A 48 13.23 -9.47 13.80
CA LEU A 48 12.15 -9.75 12.86
C LEU A 48 11.91 -11.26 12.67
N LYS A 49 12.98 -12.06 12.66
CA LYS A 49 12.91 -13.52 12.50
C LYS A 49 12.56 -14.26 13.80
N THR A 50 12.76 -13.63 14.95
CA THR A 50 12.54 -14.30 16.25
C THR A 50 11.05 -14.40 16.55
N PRO A 51 10.47 -15.60 16.68
CA PRO A 51 9.06 -15.75 16.99
C PRO A 51 8.80 -15.37 18.45
N ASN A 52 8.43 -14.12 18.69
CA ASN A 52 8.04 -13.62 20.01
C ASN A 52 6.67 -12.91 19.92
N PRO A 53 5.64 -13.39 20.64
CA PRO A 53 4.31 -12.78 20.65
C PRO A 53 4.32 -11.29 21.00
N ASN A 54 5.22 -10.88 21.91
CA ASN A 54 5.35 -9.49 22.36
C ASN A 54 5.96 -8.58 21.29
N LEU A 55 6.70 -9.15 20.32
CA LEU A 55 7.31 -8.40 19.22
C LEU A 55 6.37 -8.16 18.04
N ARG A 56 5.19 -8.79 18.02
CA ARG A 56 4.23 -8.66 16.89
C ARG A 56 3.82 -7.22 16.61
N PHE A 57 3.65 -6.41 17.66
CA PHE A 57 3.33 -4.99 17.53
C PHE A 57 4.54 -4.15 17.08
N LEU A 58 5.74 -4.66 17.26
CA LEU A 58 7.00 -3.99 16.93
C LEU A 58 7.47 -4.30 15.50
N HIS A 59 6.95 -5.34 14.86
CA HIS A 59 7.30 -5.68 13.47
C HIS A 59 7.12 -4.49 12.52
N HIS A 60 6.04 -3.72 12.65
CA HIS A 60 5.84 -2.48 11.89
C HIS A 60 7.02 -1.51 12.05
N HIS A 61 7.46 -1.28 13.29
CA HIS A 61 8.57 -0.38 13.58
C HIS A 61 9.91 -0.93 13.07
N ILE A 62 10.15 -2.23 13.25
CA ILE A 62 11.36 -2.89 12.77
C ILE A 62 11.45 -2.80 11.23
N LEU A 63 10.37 -3.12 10.53
CA LEU A 63 10.29 -3.02 9.06
C LEU A 63 10.54 -1.58 8.60
N ARG A 64 9.94 -0.59 9.27
CA ARG A 64 10.18 0.83 8.96
C ARG A 64 11.62 1.26 9.18
N LEU A 65 12.29 0.78 10.23
CA LEU A 65 13.71 1.07 10.48
C LEU A 65 14.61 0.38 9.44
N LEU A 66 14.28 -0.85 9.04
CA LEU A 66 14.96 -1.57 7.97
C LEU A 66 14.81 -0.85 6.63
N PHE A 67 13.63 -0.31 6.32
CA PHE A 67 13.40 0.52 5.14
C PHE A 67 14.27 1.78 5.15
N LEU A 68 14.33 2.49 6.28
CA LEU A 68 15.20 3.67 6.43
C LEU A 68 16.70 3.34 6.26
N LEU A 69 17.11 2.14 6.67
CA LEU A 69 18.47 1.65 6.45
C LEU A 69 18.75 1.37 4.97
N SER A 70 17.82 0.72 4.27
CA SER A 70 17.94 0.45 2.83
C SER A 70 18.01 1.75 2.00
N ASP A 71 17.26 2.79 2.38
CA ASP A 71 17.24 4.08 1.67
C ASP A 71 18.58 4.85 1.75
N ARG A 72 19.41 4.58 2.77
CA ARG A 72 20.75 5.19 2.87
C ARG A 72 21.75 4.74 1.78
N ARG A 73 21.32 3.94 0.78
CA ARG A 73 22.02 3.54 -0.47
C ARG A 73 23.43 2.97 -0.32
N ARG A 74 23.90 2.68 0.90
CA ARG A 74 25.26 2.19 1.17
C ARG A 74 25.33 0.84 1.85
N TYR A 75 24.20 0.24 2.23
CA TYR A 75 24.24 -0.92 3.11
C TYR A 75 23.29 -2.06 2.71
N ASN A 76 23.90 -3.17 2.28
CA ASN A 76 23.40 -4.55 2.33
C ASN A 76 21.89 -4.79 2.03
N ASN A 77 21.35 -4.11 1.01
CA ASN A 77 19.97 -4.27 0.54
C ASN A 77 19.60 -5.75 0.40
N ASN A 78 20.50 -6.58 -0.14
CA ASN A 78 20.22 -8.00 -0.37
C ASN A 78 19.86 -8.76 0.91
N ARG A 79 20.52 -8.47 2.04
CA ARG A 79 20.22 -9.13 3.33
C ARG A 79 18.91 -8.66 3.92
N ILE A 80 18.67 -7.34 3.88
CA ILE A 80 17.43 -6.76 4.37
C ILE A 80 16.25 -7.27 3.53
N SER A 81 16.34 -7.20 2.20
CA SER A 81 15.34 -7.73 1.27
C SER A 81 15.11 -9.22 1.49
N ALA A 82 16.16 -10.04 1.66
CA ALA A 82 16.00 -11.46 1.96
C ALA A 82 15.26 -11.71 3.29
N ALA A 83 15.56 -10.94 4.33
CA ALA A 83 14.89 -11.04 5.62
C ALA A 83 13.42 -10.58 5.56
N VAL A 84 13.15 -9.46 4.88
CA VAL A 84 11.79 -8.95 4.65
C VAL A 84 10.97 -9.95 3.85
N ARG A 85 11.56 -10.57 2.82
CA ARG A 85 10.89 -11.61 2.02
C ARG A 85 10.56 -12.85 2.86
N GLU A 86 11.50 -13.35 3.65
CA GLU A 86 11.27 -14.48 4.56
C GLU A 86 10.16 -14.16 5.58
N PHE A 87 10.16 -12.94 6.11
CA PHE A 87 9.10 -12.46 7.00
C PHE A 87 7.73 -12.37 6.30
N THR A 88 7.70 -11.85 5.07
CA THR A 88 6.50 -11.75 4.21
C THR A 88 5.87 -13.13 4.01
N LEU A 89 6.69 -14.16 3.76
CA LEU A 89 6.21 -15.54 3.55
C LEU A 89 5.74 -16.23 4.83
N SER A 90 6.15 -15.77 6.01
CA SER A 90 5.87 -16.43 7.29
C SER A 90 4.86 -15.70 8.17
N THR A 91 4.67 -14.40 7.96
CA THR A 91 3.76 -13.60 8.78
C THR A 91 2.30 -13.97 8.52
N ARG A 92 1.53 -14.06 9.60
CA ARG A 92 0.06 -14.20 9.56
C ARG A 92 -0.67 -12.89 9.87
N SER A 93 0.08 -11.83 10.15
CA SER A 93 -0.48 -10.51 10.45
C SER A 93 -0.60 -9.73 9.16
N THR A 94 -1.82 -9.42 8.74
CA THR A 94 -2.14 -8.59 7.56
C THR A 94 -1.41 -7.27 7.59
N ARG A 95 -1.43 -6.60 8.75
CA ARG A 95 -0.77 -5.30 8.92
C ARG A 95 0.74 -5.40 8.70
N SER A 96 1.37 -6.35 9.38
CA SER A 96 2.82 -6.56 9.25
C SER A 96 3.21 -7.02 7.85
N LEU A 97 2.31 -7.75 7.16
CA LEU A 97 2.50 -8.16 5.78
C LEU A 97 2.54 -6.95 4.85
N ILE A 98 1.54 -6.05 4.92
CA ILE A 98 1.55 -4.81 4.12
C ILE A 98 2.80 -3.97 4.36
N ASP A 99 3.23 -3.82 5.61
CA ASP A 99 4.46 -3.12 5.94
C ASP A 99 5.69 -3.77 5.30
N ALA A 100 5.74 -5.10 5.25
CA ALA A 100 6.82 -5.85 4.63
C ALA A 100 6.80 -5.72 3.10
N LEU A 101 5.62 -5.82 2.47
CA LEU A 101 5.42 -5.58 1.04
C LEU A 101 5.81 -4.14 0.65
N ALA A 102 5.64 -3.16 1.53
CA ALA A 102 6.07 -1.79 1.29
C ALA A 102 7.60 -1.67 1.24
N CYS A 103 8.31 -2.50 2.00
CA CYS A 103 9.77 -2.53 2.06
C CYS A 103 10.42 -3.42 0.99
N ASP A 104 9.62 -4.23 0.29
CA ASP A 104 10.09 -5.15 -0.74
C ASP A 104 9.88 -4.56 -2.14
N ASP A 105 10.89 -4.72 -2.99
CA ASP A 105 10.89 -4.30 -4.40
C ASP A 105 10.40 -5.42 -5.33
N ASN A 106 10.09 -6.60 -4.79
CA ASN A 106 9.55 -7.71 -5.56
C ASN A 106 8.13 -7.41 -6.08
N VAL A 107 7.81 -8.07 -7.19
CA VAL A 107 6.46 -8.14 -7.73
C VAL A 107 5.80 -9.43 -7.21
N TYR A 108 4.55 -9.31 -6.77
CA TYR A 108 3.78 -10.41 -6.19
C TYR A 108 2.68 -10.88 -7.14
N ASP A 109 2.18 -12.09 -6.93
CA ASP A 109 1.17 -12.67 -7.80
C ASP A 109 -0.25 -12.15 -7.49
N GLU A 110 -1.15 -12.37 -8.45
CA GLU A 110 -2.58 -12.05 -8.33
C GLU A 110 -3.22 -12.68 -7.07
N SER A 111 -2.81 -13.90 -6.71
CA SER A 111 -3.39 -14.62 -5.57
C SER A 111 -3.09 -13.93 -4.24
N THR A 112 -1.85 -13.45 -4.07
CA THR A 112 -1.44 -12.66 -2.90
C THR A 112 -2.25 -11.38 -2.81
N PHE A 113 -2.39 -10.63 -3.91
CA PHE A 113 -3.20 -9.40 -3.92
C PHE A 113 -4.64 -9.65 -3.47
N LEU A 114 -5.32 -10.61 -4.07
CA LEU A 114 -6.72 -10.91 -3.78
C LEU A 114 -6.90 -11.36 -2.32
N SER A 115 -5.98 -12.17 -1.80
CA SER A 115 -6.03 -12.66 -0.42
C SER A 115 -5.94 -11.53 0.62
N LEU A 116 -5.31 -10.40 0.26
CA LEU A 116 -5.07 -9.27 1.16
C LEU A 116 -6.11 -8.16 0.99
N VAL A 117 -6.50 -7.84 -0.24
CA VAL A 117 -7.35 -6.68 -0.53
C VAL A 117 -8.76 -6.85 0.02
N PHE A 118 -9.25 -8.10 0.09
CA PHE A 118 -10.55 -8.44 0.64
C PHE A 118 -10.58 -8.66 2.15
N GLN A 119 -9.45 -8.52 2.83
CA GLN A 119 -9.46 -8.59 4.30
C GLN A 119 -10.16 -7.36 4.90
N PRO A 120 -10.70 -7.48 6.13
CA PRO A 120 -11.41 -6.39 6.81
C PRO A 120 -10.43 -5.36 7.40
N CYS A 121 -9.44 -4.90 6.63
CA CYS A 121 -8.49 -3.86 7.02
C CYS A 121 -8.45 -2.76 5.96
N ILE A 122 -9.01 -1.60 6.31
CA ILE A 122 -9.23 -0.54 5.33
C ILE A 122 -7.90 0.12 4.92
N SER A 123 -6.97 0.28 5.87
CA SER A 123 -5.63 0.78 5.58
C SER A 123 -4.86 -0.14 4.64
N SER A 124 -4.95 -1.46 4.84
CA SER A 124 -4.36 -2.44 3.93
C SER A 124 -4.96 -2.33 2.53
N ARG A 125 -6.30 -2.32 2.43
CA ARG A 125 -7.03 -2.17 1.18
C ARG A 125 -6.62 -0.90 0.42
N ASN A 126 -6.58 0.24 1.09
CA ASN A 126 -6.18 1.51 0.49
C ASN A 126 -4.75 1.44 -0.06
N TRP A 127 -3.82 0.91 0.74
CA TRP A 127 -2.43 0.77 0.29
C TRP A 127 -2.30 -0.15 -0.92
N LEU A 128 -2.99 -1.29 -0.92
CA LEU A 128 -2.97 -2.25 -2.02
C LEU A 128 -3.50 -1.65 -3.32
N LEU A 129 -4.62 -0.91 -3.25
CA LEU A 129 -5.20 -0.25 -4.43
C LEU A 129 -4.29 0.86 -4.99
N LEU A 130 -3.57 1.58 -4.13
CA LEU A 130 -2.58 2.59 -4.55
C LEU A 130 -1.29 1.98 -5.12
N ASN A 131 -1.01 0.71 -4.82
CA ASN A 131 0.24 0.02 -5.19
C ASN A 131 -0.03 -1.21 -6.05
N VAL A 132 -1.08 -1.19 -6.88
CA VAL A 132 -1.44 -2.31 -7.78
C VAL A 132 -0.30 -2.71 -8.72
N SER A 133 0.59 -1.78 -9.07
CA SER A 133 1.78 -2.06 -9.91
C SER A 133 2.80 -2.99 -9.25
N LYS A 134 2.71 -3.22 -7.93
CA LYS A 134 3.52 -4.24 -7.23
C LYS A 134 2.99 -5.66 -7.44
N PHE A 135 1.91 -5.83 -8.21
CA PHE A 135 1.25 -7.12 -8.39
C PHE A 135 1.04 -7.42 -9.87
N GLU A 136 1.30 -8.66 -10.27
CA GLU A 136 0.94 -9.20 -11.58
C GLU A 136 -0.53 -9.62 -11.57
N ILE A 137 -1.42 -8.64 -11.77
CA ILE A 137 -2.87 -8.85 -11.77
C ILE A 137 -3.38 -8.80 -13.22
N ARG A 138 -4.22 -9.77 -13.60
CA ARG A 138 -4.87 -9.72 -14.92
C ARG A 138 -5.82 -8.52 -14.99
N PRO A 139 -5.83 -7.75 -16.10
CA PRO A 139 -6.69 -6.58 -16.25
C PRO A 139 -8.17 -6.82 -15.92
N SER A 140 -8.73 -7.96 -16.34
CA SER A 140 -10.13 -8.32 -16.07
C SER A 140 -10.42 -8.56 -14.58
N VAL A 141 -9.46 -9.11 -13.84
CA VAL A 141 -9.55 -9.30 -12.39
C VAL A 141 -9.46 -7.95 -11.69
N LEU A 142 -8.47 -7.13 -12.07
CA LEU A 142 -8.30 -5.79 -11.51
C LEU A 142 -9.55 -4.92 -11.74
N LEU A 143 -10.11 -4.96 -12.95
CA LEU A 143 -11.36 -4.29 -13.29
C LEU A 143 -12.50 -4.69 -12.34
N THR A 144 -12.71 -6.00 -12.16
CA THR A 144 -13.75 -6.53 -11.29
C THR A 144 -13.55 -6.08 -9.84
N VAL A 145 -12.31 -6.13 -9.34
CA VAL A 145 -11.96 -5.69 -7.99
C VAL A 145 -12.25 -4.21 -7.80
N LEU A 146 -11.80 -3.36 -8.74
CA LEU A 146 -12.01 -1.91 -8.68
C LEU A 146 -13.50 -1.57 -8.74
N LEU A 147 -14.26 -2.17 -9.67
CA LEU A 147 -15.73 -2.00 -9.73
C LEU A 147 -16.39 -2.40 -8.41
N GLY A 148 -15.96 -3.49 -7.78
CA GLY A 148 -16.41 -3.87 -6.44
C GLY A 148 -16.13 -2.79 -5.38
N PHE A 149 -14.92 -2.25 -5.34
CA PHE A 149 -14.53 -1.22 -4.39
C PHE A 149 -15.13 0.17 -4.64
N THR A 150 -15.71 0.42 -5.81
CA THR A 150 -16.55 1.62 -5.99
C THR A 150 -17.81 1.58 -5.13
N LYS A 151 -18.17 0.45 -4.51
CA LYS A 151 -19.29 0.29 -3.57
C LYS A 151 -18.86 0.26 -2.10
N ASP A 152 -17.59 0.55 -1.82
CA ASP A 152 -17.04 0.51 -0.48
C ASP A 152 -17.71 1.57 0.43
N PRO A 153 -18.00 1.26 1.72
CA PRO A 153 -18.55 2.25 2.65
C PRO A 153 -17.63 3.45 2.85
N TYR A 154 -16.31 3.29 2.68
CA TYR A 154 -15.33 4.35 2.89
C TYR A 154 -15.06 5.14 1.60
N PRO A 155 -15.27 6.47 1.60
CA PRO A 155 -15.18 7.26 0.38
C PRO A 155 -13.78 7.31 -0.22
N TYR A 156 -12.73 7.30 0.60
CA TYR A 156 -11.36 7.24 0.08
C TYR A 156 -11.07 5.93 -0.67
N ILE A 157 -11.72 4.81 -0.30
CA ILE A 157 -11.59 3.57 -1.08
C ILE A 157 -12.33 3.70 -2.41
N ARG A 158 -13.54 4.26 -2.43
CA ARG A 158 -14.29 4.52 -3.67
C ARG A 158 -13.51 5.44 -4.61
N ASP A 159 -12.90 6.49 -4.07
CA ASP A 159 -12.05 7.44 -4.78
C ASP A 159 -10.84 6.77 -5.43
N VAL A 160 -10.05 5.99 -4.67
CA VAL A 160 -8.90 5.26 -5.22
C VAL A 160 -9.36 4.24 -6.27
N ALA A 161 -10.49 3.55 -6.04
CA ALA A 161 -11.02 2.59 -7.00
C ALA A 161 -11.40 3.24 -8.34
N LEU A 162 -12.06 4.41 -8.31
CA LEU A 162 -12.40 5.18 -9.51
C LEU A 162 -11.16 5.66 -10.27
N ASN A 163 -10.14 6.16 -9.56
CA ASN A 163 -8.88 6.53 -10.21
C ASN A 163 -8.21 5.32 -10.86
N GLY A 164 -8.21 4.16 -10.19
CA GLY A 164 -7.72 2.91 -10.76
C GLY A 164 -8.49 2.49 -12.02
N LEU A 165 -9.82 2.68 -12.06
CA LEU A 165 -10.62 2.42 -13.27
C LEU A 165 -10.22 3.35 -14.42
N ALA A 166 -10.05 4.65 -14.15
CA ALA A 166 -9.62 5.62 -15.15
C ALA A 166 -8.24 5.26 -15.75
N ASP A 167 -7.32 4.76 -14.92
CA ASP A 167 -6.01 4.33 -15.38
C ASP A 167 -6.06 3.00 -16.13
N LEU A 168 -6.86 2.04 -15.67
CA LEU A 168 -7.03 0.75 -16.33
C LEU A 168 -7.67 0.91 -17.72
N CYS A 169 -8.67 1.78 -17.86
CA CYS A 169 -9.33 2.01 -19.15
C CYS A 169 -8.36 2.56 -20.20
N LYS A 170 -7.32 3.31 -19.81
CA LYS A 170 -6.25 3.75 -20.74
C LYS A 170 -5.46 2.60 -21.35
N CYS A 171 -5.43 1.47 -20.68
CA CYS A 171 -4.64 0.30 -21.06
C CYS A 171 -5.50 -0.79 -21.72
N ILE A 172 -6.82 -0.74 -21.59
CA ILE A 172 -7.73 -1.70 -22.23
C ILE A 172 -7.80 -1.36 -23.73
N VAL A 173 -7.48 -2.35 -24.57
CA VAL A 173 -7.76 -2.27 -26.01
C VAL A 173 -9.28 -2.23 -26.17
N VAL A 174 -9.77 -1.24 -26.92
CA VAL A 174 -11.19 -0.84 -27.10
C VAL A 174 -12.14 -1.96 -27.56
N GLU A 175 -11.65 -3.18 -27.75
CA GLU A 175 -12.40 -4.33 -28.27
C GLU A 175 -13.46 -4.91 -27.32
N ASP A 176 -13.50 -4.50 -26.04
CA ASP A 176 -14.55 -4.91 -25.10
C ASP A 176 -15.38 -3.71 -24.61
N GLU A 177 -16.23 -3.20 -25.51
CA GLU A 177 -17.16 -2.08 -25.26
C GLU A 177 -18.01 -2.30 -24.00
N SER A 178 -18.39 -3.56 -23.71
CA SER A 178 -19.22 -3.90 -22.56
C SER A 178 -18.54 -3.60 -21.21
N LEU A 179 -17.22 -3.75 -21.14
CA LEU A 179 -16.43 -3.41 -19.95
C LEU A 179 -16.26 -1.90 -19.79
N ILE A 180 -16.11 -1.17 -20.90
CA ILE A 180 -16.04 0.30 -20.90
C ILE A 180 -17.38 0.88 -20.42
N ASP A 181 -18.50 0.36 -20.95
CA ASP A 181 -19.85 0.75 -20.53
C ASP A 181 -20.07 0.52 -19.05
N GLY A 182 -19.66 -0.63 -18.51
CA GLY A 182 -19.75 -0.93 -17.08
C GLY A 182 -19.01 0.11 -16.21
N CYS A 183 -17.81 0.54 -16.63
CA CYS A 183 -17.07 1.60 -15.95
C CYS A 183 -17.78 2.95 -16.05
N TYR A 184 -18.27 3.29 -17.24
CA TYR A 184 -18.97 4.53 -17.51
C TYR A 184 -20.25 4.65 -16.68
N PHE A 185 -21.14 3.65 -16.73
CA PHE A 185 -22.38 3.64 -15.96
C PHE A 185 -22.10 3.79 -14.46
N ARG A 186 -21.11 3.06 -13.96
CA ARG A 186 -20.76 3.15 -12.54
C ARG A 186 -20.21 4.52 -12.16
N ALA A 187 -19.42 5.16 -13.03
CA ALA A 187 -18.94 6.50 -12.80
C ALA A 187 -20.07 7.53 -12.83
N VAL A 188 -21.04 7.41 -13.75
CA VAL A 188 -22.22 8.29 -13.80
C VAL A 188 -23.03 8.21 -12.51
N GLU A 189 -23.23 7.02 -11.95
CA GLU A 189 -23.86 6.86 -10.63
C GLU A 189 -23.11 7.63 -9.52
N LEU A 190 -21.78 7.58 -9.56
CA LEU A 190 -20.91 8.20 -8.55
C LEU A 190 -20.67 9.71 -8.77
N LEU A 191 -21.19 10.30 -9.85
CA LEU A 191 -21.31 11.76 -9.97
C LEU A 191 -22.24 12.35 -8.91
N PHE A 192 -23.08 11.52 -8.28
CA PHE A 192 -24.00 11.90 -7.21
C PHE A 192 -23.55 11.38 -5.83
N ASP A 193 -22.30 10.94 -5.69
CA ASP A 193 -21.76 10.51 -4.39
C ASP A 193 -21.77 11.68 -3.39
N SER A 194 -22.02 11.37 -2.11
CA SER A 194 -22.06 12.37 -1.05
C SER A 194 -20.70 13.08 -0.87
N GLU A 195 -19.62 12.47 -1.32
CA GLU A 195 -18.25 12.92 -1.07
C GLU A 195 -17.62 13.54 -2.32
N ASP A 196 -17.14 14.77 -2.16
CA ASP A 196 -16.62 15.60 -3.26
C ASP A 196 -15.46 14.94 -4.01
N SER A 197 -14.56 14.25 -3.28
CA SER A 197 -13.43 13.54 -3.88
C SER A 197 -13.89 12.42 -4.81
N VAL A 198 -14.91 11.66 -4.41
CA VAL A 198 -15.48 10.57 -5.21
C VAL A 198 -16.12 11.13 -6.48
N ARG A 199 -16.90 12.21 -6.36
CA ARG A 199 -17.49 12.90 -7.53
C ARG A 199 -16.41 13.39 -8.50
N CYS A 200 -15.33 13.99 -7.99
CA CYS A 200 -14.21 14.45 -8.81
C CYS A 200 -13.53 13.30 -9.57
N SER A 201 -13.34 12.15 -8.94
CA SER A 201 -12.75 10.97 -9.59
C SER A 201 -13.70 10.31 -10.58
N ALA A 202 -15.01 10.35 -10.33
CA ALA A 202 -16.02 9.88 -11.28
C ALA A 202 -15.98 10.67 -12.60
N VAL A 203 -15.82 12.00 -12.53
CA VAL A 203 -15.64 12.86 -13.72
C VAL A 203 -14.44 12.41 -14.57
N ARG A 204 -13.35 11.93 -13.95
CA ARG A 204 -12.16 11.46 -14.68
C ARG A 204 -12.45 10.22 -15.51
N VAL A 205 -13.25 9.28 -14.98
CA VAL A 205 -13.67 8.07 -15.69
C VAL A 205 -14.62 8.41 -16.84
N VAL A 206 -15.62 9.28 -16.60
CA VAL A 206 -16.60 9.70 -17.63
C VAL A 206 -15.96 10.42 -18.81
N ARG A 207 -14.84 11.11 -18.60
CA ARG A 207 -14.05 11.75 -19.66
C ARG A 207 -13.28 10.76 -20.55
N PHE A 208 -13.24 9.48 -20.19
CA PHE A 208 -12.44 8.45 -20.84
C PHE A 208 -13.28 7.55 -21.77
N PRO A 209 -14.15 8.12 -22.61
CA PRO A 209 -13.86 8.01 -24.04
C PRO A 209 -14.17 9.30 -24.82
N ASN A 210 -13.48 9.49 -25.94
CA ASN A 210 -13.78 10.52 -26.93
C ASN A 210 -15.22 10.40 -27.43
N VAL A 211 -16.18 11.04 -26.77
CA VAL A 211 -17.51 11.27 -27.35
C VAL A 211 -18.05 12.59 -26.84
N GLU A 212 -18.62 13.37 -27.75
CA GLU A 212 -19.23 14.69 -27.60
C GLU A 212 -20.31 14.81 -26.49
N TYR A 213 -20.61 13.73 -25.77
CA TYR A 213 -21.53 13.67 -24.63
C TYR A 213 -20.99 14.27 -23.32
N VAL A 214 -19.66 14.47 -23.20
CA VAL A 214 -19.05 15.10 -22.01
C VAL A 214 -19.55 16.54 -21.80
N PHE A 215 -19.95 17.23 -22.87
CA PHE A 215 -20.43 18.61 -22.81
C PHE A 215 -21.77 18.74 -22.10
N VAL A 216 -22.70 17.79 -22.28
CA VAL A 216 -24.04 17.85 -21.67
C VAL A 216 -23.97 17.60 -20.17
N TYR A 217 -23.13 16.66 -19.73
CA TYR A 217 -22.99 16.33 -18.31
C TYR A 217 -22.08 17.31 -17.54
N MET A 218 -21.05 17.89 -18.17
CA MET A 218 -20.31 19.00 -17.54
C MET A 218 -21.21 20.23 -17.35
N LEU A 219 -22.13 20.51 -18.28
CA LEU A 219 -23.11 21.58 -18.11
C LEU A 219 -24.02 21.30 -16.89
N MET A 220 -24.45 20.05 -16.70
CA MET A 220 -25.21 19.65 -15.52
C MET A 220 -24.38 19.76 -14.22
N TYR A 221 -23.12 19.35 -14.22
CA TYR A 221 -22.25 19.45 -13.03
C TYR A 221 -22.01 20.91 -12.62
N VAL A 222 -21.79 21.81 -13.59
CA VAL A 222 -21.68 23.26 -13.31
C VAL A 222 -23.01 23.84 -12.80
N LEU A 223 -24.14 23.37 -13.30
CA LEU A 223 -25.47 23.84 -12.86
C LEU A 223 -25.87 23.32 -11.46
N PHE A 224 -25.37 22.15 -11.04
CA PHE A 224 -25.75 21.53 -9.76
C PHE A 224 -24.75 21.76 -8.63
N VAL A 225 -23.47 22.06 -8.90
CA VAL A 225 -22.45 22.33 -7.86
C VAL A 225 -22.46 23.79 -7.38
N TYR A 226 -23.12 24.69 -8.11
CA TYR A 226 -23.23 26.12 -7.77
C TYR A 226 -24.64 26.56 -7.30
N GLN A 227 -25.48 25.63 -6.84
CA GLN A 227 -26.70 25.92 -6.07
C GLN A 227 -26.54 25.45 -4.63
#